data_AF-A0A382V6Q6-F1
#
_entry.id   AF-A0A382V6Q6-F1
#
_cell.length_a   1.000
_cell.length_b   1.000
_cell.length_c   1.000
_cell.angle_alpha   90.00
_cell.angle_beta   90.00
_cell.angle_gamma   90.00
#
_symmetry.space_group_name_H-M   'P 1'
#
loop_
_entity.id
_entity.type
_entity.pdbx_description
1 polymer ?
#
loop_
_entity_poly.entity_id
_entity_poly.type
_entity_poly.pdbx_seq_one_letter_code
_entity_poly.pdbx_strand_id
1 'polypeptide(L)'
;LIKNSALKVLRMKERLGLHQNKNISMNDTHRSMGRATNFKMANEIAMRAITLVKNENSILPLNPGIDETLYVVDLYDGKNNHTESSFTKQLKLSGRNVISFQIDKSDSAIVANHILGQIPNDGLVFLNAFANPTENKDEIFLPEVESEFVNQLIEKCEKVIVTSFGSPYLIQDFPNVPVYICAYKSSGILQRAAANAMKGKADITGILPVTIPGVVKNGSGIIVEARKWPNVKSRWKSGTTLQRIRPSEILVNTDSVNLLLNQAIADTAWPGGVLIAGKGGKIFFHDA
;
A
#
# COMPACT_ATOMS: atom_id res chain seq x y z
N LEU A 1 -7.43 -43.78 -16.21
CA LEU A 1 -6.94 -42.43 -15.82
C LEU A 1 -8.08 -41.42 -15.64
N ILE A 2 -8.92 -41.15 -16.65
CA ILE A 2 -10.01 -40.16 -16.59
C ILE A 2 -11.00 -40.39 -15.42
N LYS A 3 -11.41 -41.63 -15.15
CA LYS A 3 -12.34 -41.97 -14.05
C LYS A 3 -11.79 -41.60 -12.66
N ASN A 4 -10.49 -41.76 -12.42
CA ASN A 4 -9.88 -41.48 -11.12
C ASN A 4 -9.73 -39.97 -10.87
N SER A 5 -9.44 -39.18 -11.90
CA SER A 5 -9.39 -37.72 -11.79
C SER A 5 -10.78 -37.12 -11.56
N ALA A 6 -11.79 -37.59 -12.29
CA ALA A 6 -13.18 -37.17 -12.10
C ALA A 6 -13.68 -37.50 -10.68
N LEU A 7 -13.36 -38.69 -10.16
CA LEU A 7 -13.76 -39.10 -8.82
C LEU A 7 -13.15 -38.22 -7.72
N LYS A 8 -11.91 -37.75 -7.88
CA LYS A 8 -11.27 -36.81 -6.93
C LYS A 8 -12.04 -35.49 -6.86
N VAL A 9 -12.41 -34.92 -8.02
CA VAL A 9 -13.18 -33.67 -8.08
C VAL A 9 -14.56 -33.86 -7.46
N LEU A 10 -15.23 -34.99 -7.74
CA LEU A 10 -16.56 -35.28 -7.17
C LEU A 10 -16.51 -35.43 -5.65
N ARG A 11 -15.50 -36.12 -5.10
CA ARG A 11 -15.29 -36.21 -3.64
C ARG A 11 -15.01 -34.85 -3.00
N MET A 12 -14.30 -33.95 -3.68
CA MET A 12 -14.10 -32.57 -3.20
C MET A 12 -15.41 -31.78 -3.19
N LYS A 13 -16.21 -31.86 -4.26
CA LYS A 13 -17.54 -31.22 -4.32
C LYS A 13 -18.49 -31.75 -3.26
N GLU A 14 -18.42 -33.05 -2.99
CA GLU A 14 -19.17 -33.70 -1.92
C GLU A 14 -18.76 -33.15 -0.55
N ARG A 15 -17.46 -33.13 -0.24
CA ARG A 15 -16.90 -32.58 1.02
C ARG A 15 -17.26 -31.12 1.28
N LEU A 16 -17.36 -30.32 0.23
CA LEU A 16 -17.76 -28.91 0.32
C LEU A 16 -19.29 -28.71 0.39
N GLY A 17 -20.08 -29.79 0.39
CA GLY A 17 -21.54 -29.71 0.43
C GLY A 17 -22.18 -29.18 -0.86
N LEU A 18 -21.42 -29.02 -1.94
CA LEU A 18 -21.89 -28.40 -3.19
C LEU A 18 -22.95 -29.24 -3.92
N HIS A 19 -23.06 -30.52 -3.57
CA HIS A 19 -24.12 -31.41 -4.03
C HIS A 19 -25.48 -31.11 -3.36
N GLN A 20 -25.49 -30.44 -2.20
CA GLN A 20 -26.67 -30.11 -1.42
C GLN A 20 -27.14 -28.67 -1.69
N ASN A 21 -26.22 -27.71 -1.72
CA ASN A 21 -26.52 -26.34 -2.11
C ASN A 21 -25.33 -25.72 -2.86
N LYS A 22 -25.59 -25.32 -4.11
CA LYS A 22 -24.59 -24.73 -5.02
C LYS A 22 -24.82 -23.23 -5.28
N ASN A 23 -25.92 -22.68 -4.79
CA ASN A 23 -26.35 -21.33 -5.14
C ASN A 23 -25.83 -20.34 -4.10
N ILE A 24 -25.23 -19.25 -4.60
CA ILE A 24 -24.86 -18.09 -3.78
C ILE A 24 -25.99 -17.08 -3.90
N SER A 25 -26.55 -16.66 -2.77
CA SER A 25 -27.51 -15.57 -2.74
C SER A 25 -26.77 -14.24 -2.82
N MET A 26 -27.16 -13.36 -3.76
CA MET A 26 -26.58 -12.01 -3.85
C MET A 26 -26.74 -11.22 -2.54
N ASN A 27 -27.83 -11.45 -1.80
CA ASN A 27 -28.07 -10.82 -0.50
C ASN A 27 -27.04 -11.21 0.56
N ASP A 28 -26.56 -12.46 0.54
CA ASP A 28 -25.57 -12.96 1.49
C ASP A 28 -24.16 -12.47 1.13
N THR A 29 -23.86 -12.38 -0.16
CA THR A 29 -22.60 -11.82 -0.69
C THR A 29 -22.43 -10.36 -0.28
N HIS A 30 -23.49 -9.55 -0.36
CA HIS A 30 -23.44 -8.14 0.04
C HIS A 30 -23.26 -7.96 1.56
N ARG A 31 -23.76 -8.88 2.39
CA ARG A 31 -23.63 -8.80 3.86
C ARG A 31 -22.31 -9.37 4.40
N SER A 32 -21.70 -10.31 3.69
CA SER A 32 -20.52 -11.05 4.14
C SER A 32 -19.19 -10.51 3.57
N MET A 33 -19.19 -9.98 2.35
CA MET A 33 -18.00 -9.38 1.73
C MET A 33 -17.86 -7.91 2.11
N GLY A 34 -16.61 -7.44 2.26
CA GLY A 34 -16.33 -6.03 2.54
C GLY A 34 -16.77 -5.53 3.92
N ARG A 35 -16.95 -6.43 4.90
CA ARG A 35 -17.29 -6.03 6.29
C ARG A 35 -16.16 -5.20 6.89
N ALA A 36 -16.52 -4.14 7.62
CA ALA A 36 -15.56 -3.27 8.31
C ALA A 36 -14.64 -4.06 9.26
N THR A 37 -15.14 -5.12 9.90
CA THR A 37 -14.37 -6.03 10.75
C THR A 37 -13.24 -6.72 9.99
N ASN A 38 -13.48 -7.14 8.74
CA ASN A 38 -12.46 -7.80 7.91
C ASN A 38 -11.36 -6.82 7.54
N PHE A 39 -11.72 -5.58 7.18
CA PHE A 39 -10.72 -4.53 6.92
C PHE A 39 -9.93 -4.15 8.16
N LYS A 40 -10.55 -4.09 9.34
CA LYS A 40 -9.86 -3.88 10.61
C LYS A 40 -8.84 -4.98 10.87
N MET A 41 -9.26 -6.25 10.77
CA MET A 41 -8.37 -7.40 10.94
C MET A 41 -7.23 -7.40 9.91
N ALA A 42 -7.52 -7.09 8.64
CA ALA A 42 -6.50 -6.98 7.61
C ALA A 42 -5.47 -5.86 7.92
N ASN A 43 -5.93 -4.72 8.45
CA ASN A 43 -5.03 -3.63 8.87
C ASN A 43 -4.14 -4.06 10.06
N GLU A 44 -4.69 -4.76 11.04
CA GLU A 44 -3.94 -5.29 12.18
C GLU A 44 -2.87 -6.30 11.72
N ILE A 45 -3.23 -7.22 10.82
CA ILE A 45 -2.28 -8.17 10.23
C ILE A 45 -1.19 -7.41 9.47
N ALA A 46 -1.56 -6.43 8.63
CA ALA A 46 -0.59 -5.67 7.86
C ALA A 46 0.40 -4.89 8.75
N MET A 47 -0.07 -4.26 9.84
CA MET A 47 0.80 -3.56 10.79
C MET A 47 1.78 -4.52 11.47
N ARG A 48 1.32 -5.69 11.93
CA ARG A 48 2.17 -6.70 12.58
C ARG A 48 3.12 -7.41 11.62
N ALA A 49 2.86 -7.36 10.31
CA ALA A 49 3.71 -7.98 9.31
C ALA A 49 4.97 -7.14 9.00
N ILE A 50 4.94 -5.82 9.20
CA ILE A 50 6.09 -4.95 8.88
C ILE A 50 7.29 -5.40 9.71
N THR A 51 8.37 -5.76 9.02
CA THR A 51 9.57 -6.38 9.63
C THR A 51 10.78 -5.50 9.38
N LEU A 52 11.48 -5.11 10.44
CA LEU A 52 12.75 -4.39 10.36
C LEU A 52 13.89 -5.40 10.36
N VAL A 53 14.70 -5.38 9.30
CA VAL A 53 15.82 -6.31 9.12
C VAL A 53 17.14 -5.68 9.56
N LYS A 54 17.31 -4.38 9.29
CA LYS A 54 18.55 -3.65 9.58
C LYS A 54 18.21 -2.25 10.08
N ASN A 55 18.93 -1.77 11.10
CA ASN A 55 18.75 -0.45 11.72
C ASN A 55 20.09 0.09 12.26
N GLU A 56 20.98 0.45 11.35
CA GLU A 56 22.26 1.07 11.71
C GLU A 56 22.05 2.43 12.37
N ASN A 57 22.99 2.81 13.24
CA ASN A 57 23.01 4.09 13.94
C ASN A 57 21.73 4.41 14.74
N SER A 58 20.89 3.41 15.02
CA SER A 58 19.60 3.58 15.70
C SER A 58 18.70 4.66 15.06
N ILE A 59 18.68 4.73 13.71
CA ILE A 59 17.88 5.72 12.98
C ILE A 59 16.38 5.57 13.30
N LEU A 60 15.88 4.34 13.40
CA LEU A 60 14.55 4.08 13.92
C LEU A 60 14.59 3.90 15.45
N PRO A 61 13.60 4.44 16.20
CA PRO A 61 12.41 5.12 15.70
C PRO A 61 12.66 6.58 15.29
N LEU A 62 12.06 7.00 14.18
CA LEU A 62 12.20 8.37 13.65
C LEU A 62 11.51 9.41 14.54
N ASN A 63 12.13 10.58 14.65
CA ASN A 63 11.55 11.75 15.30
C ASN A 63 11.88 13.04 14.52
N PRO A 64 11.39 13.18 13.27
CA PRO A 64 11.74 14.31 12.43
C PRO A 64 11.09 15.60 12.92
N GLY A 65 11.84 16.71 12.80
CA GLY A 65 11.37 18.05 13.10
C GLY A 65 10.14 18.42 12.28
N ILE A 66 9.25 19.27 12.80
CA ILE A 66 7.98 19.63 12.11
C ILE A 66 8.24 20.18 10.70
N ASP A 67 9.26 21.02 10.57
CA ASP A 67 9.65 21.69 9.33
C ASP A 67 10.73 20.92 8.54
N GLU A 68 11.13 19.72 9.01
CA GLU A 68 12.09 18.88 8.30
C GLU A 68 11.46 18.34 7.02
N THR A 69 12.17 18.50 5.91
CA THR A 69 11.75 17.99 4.60
C THR A 69 12.00 16.49 4.52
N LEU A 70 10.97 15.74 4.16
CA LEU A 70 11.05 14.31 3.92
C LEU A 70 11.20 14.07 2.42
N TYR A 71 12.25 13.35 2.02
CA TYR A 71 12.46 12.94 0.63
C TYR A 71 11.94 11.53 0.45
N VAL A 72 11.12 11.30 -0.57
CA VAL A 72 10.55 9.97 -0.84
C VAL A 72 10.82 9.59 -2.28
N VAL A 73 11.44 8.44 -2.50
CA VAL A 73 11.64 7.87 -3.84
C VAL A 73 10.78 6.62 -3.96
N ASP A 74 9.80 6.64 -4.87
CA ASP A 74 9.06 5.46 -5.27
C ASP A 74 9.74 4.85 -6.50
N LEU A 75 10.38 3.69 -6.31
CA LEU A 75 11.17 3.00 -7.33
C LEU A 75 10.40 1.77 -7.84
N TYR A 76 10.15 1.72 -9.14
CA TYR A 76 9.36 0.65 -9.78
C TYR A 76 10.20 -0.17 -10.75
N ASP A 77 10.06 -1.50 -10.69
CA ASP A 77 10.79 -2.44 -11.56
C ASP A 77 10.11 -2.68 -12.93
N GLY A 78 9.02 -1.98 -13.19
CA GLY A 78 8.27 -1.92 -14.44
C GLY A 78 8.54 -0.61 -15.19
N LYS A 79 8.04 -0.49 -16.42
CA LYS A 79 8.17 0.74 -17.23
C LYS A 79 6.94 1.63 -17.10
N ASN A 80 7.13 2.94 -17.27
CA ASN A 80 6.07 3.96 -17.38
C ASN A 80 5.12 4.01 -16.16
N ASN A 81 5.66 3.87 -14.96
CA ASN A 81 4.95 4.04 -13.71
C ASN A 81 5.56 5.19 -12.88
N HIS A 82 5.01 6.39 -13.08
CA HIS A 82 5.32 7.57 -12.27
C HIS A 82 4.21 7.90 -11.28
N THR A 83 3.52 6.88 -10.75
CA THR A 83 2.47 7.09 -9.76
C THR A 83 3.04 7.19 -8.35
N GLU A 84 2.54 8.14 -7.55
CA GLU A 84 2.86 8.18 -6.13
C GLU A 84 2.26 6.98 -5.40
N SER A 85 3.07 6.33 -4.58
CA SER A 85 2.65 5.22 -3.75
C SER A 85 1.66 5.67 -2.66
N SER A 86 0.87 4.72 -2.13
CA SER A 86 0.04 4.96 -0.95
C SER A 86 0.87 5.33 0.28
N PHE A 87 2.13 4.87 0.35
CA PHE A 87 3.08 5.29 1.38
C PHE A 87 3.37 6.79 1.26
N THR A 88 3.78 7.24 0.07
CA THR A 88 4.09 8.65 -0.24
C THR A 88 2.88 9.56 0.03
N LYS A 89 1.71 9.19 -0.50
CA LYS A 89 0.46 9.92 -0.26
C LYS A 89 0.15 10.03 1.22
N GLN A 90 0.38 8.98 1.99
CA GLN A 90 0.12 8.97 3.42
C GLN A 90 1.11 9.82 4.24
N LEU A 91 2.36 10.00 3.77
CA LEU A 91 3.28 10.97 4.33
C LEU A 91 2.85 12.41 3.99
N LYS A 92 2.46 12.69 2.74
CA LYS A 92 1.94 14.01 2.35
C LYS A 92 0.70 14.42 3.16
N LEU A 93 -0.23 13.50 3.37
CA LEU A 93 -1.42 13.72 4.20
C LEU A 93 -1.13 13.90 5.70
N SER A 94 0.12 13.74 6.15
CA SER A 94 0.50 13.96 7.55
C SER A 94 0.81 15.43 7.87
N GLY A 95 0.73 16.33 6.89
CA GLY A 95 1.02 17.76 7.06
C GLY A 95 2.52 18.06 7.17
N ARG A 96 3.36 17.15 6.69
CA ARG A 96 4.82 17.31 6.59
C ARG A 96 5.21 17.84 5.21
N ASN A 97 6.35 18.51 5.13
CA ASN A 97 6.93 18.86 3.85
C ASN A 97 7.52 17.60 3.22
N VAL A 98 6.93 17.14 2.10
CA VAL A 98 7.35 15.90 1.44
C VAL A 98 7.66 16.20 -0.02
N ILE A 99 8.92 16.00 -0.41
CA ILE A 99 9.37 16.03 -1.79
C ILE A 99 9.44 14.58 -2.25
N SER A 100 8.70 14.23 -3.30
CA SER A 100 8.61 12.86 -3.79
C SER A 100 9.06 12.76 -5.24
N PHE A 101 9.81 11.70 -5.54
CA PHE A 101 10.25 11.35 -6.88
C PHE A 101 9.77 9.95 -7.24
N GLN A 102 9.52 9.72 -8.52
CA GLN A 102 9.21 8.40 -9.06
C GLN A 102 10.29 8.07 -10.08
N ILE A 103 10.80 6.85 -10.00
CA ILE A 103 11.78 6.30 -10.94
C ILE A 103 11.32 4.91 -11.36
N ASP A 104 11.44 4.63 -12.65
CA ASP A 104 11.06 3.33 -13.21
C ASP A 104 12.04 2.88 -14.32
N LYS A 105 11.85 1.66 -14.83
CA LYS A 105 12.75 1.02 -15.81
C LYS A 105 12.88 1.74 -17.16
N SER A 106 12.01 2.69 -17.45
CA SER A 106 12.07 3.53 -18.67
C SER A 106 12.89 4.80 -18.48
N ASP A 107 13.23 5.15 -17.24
CA ASP A 107 14.02 6.34 -16.94
C ASP A 107 15.50 6.12 -17.26
N SER A 108 16.16 7.19 -17.73
CA SER A 108 17.59 7.16 -18.05
C SER A 108 18.43 7.49 -16.81
N ALA A 109 19.72 7.13 -16.86
CA ALA A 109 20.70 7.55 -15.86
C ALA A 109 20.75 9.08 -15.67
N ILE A 110 20.47 9.86 -16.73
CA ILE A 110 20.40 11.33 -16.65
C ILE A 110 19.27 11.77 -15.71
N VAL A 111 18.09 11.15 -15.83
CA VAL A 111 16.93 11.42 -14.97
C VAL A 111 17.23 11.00 -13.54
N ALA A 112 17.78 9.80 -13.35
CA ALA A 112 18.18 9.29 -12.04
C ALA A 112 19.18 10.23 -11.33
N ASN A 113 20.22 10.68 -12.04
CA ASN A 113 21.21 11.61 -11.53
C ASN A 113 20.63 13.00 -11.22
N HIS A 114 19.66 13.46 -12.02
CA HIS A 114 18.95 14.71 -11.76
C HIS A 114 18.12 14.63 -10.48
N ILE A 115 17.43 13.51 -10.23
CA ILE A 115 16.70 13.27 -8.98
C ILE A 115 17.69 13.23 -7.81
N LEU A 116 18.78 12.47 -7.94
CA LEU A 116 19.80 12.37 -6.90
C LEU A 116 20.35 13.75 -6.53
N GLY A 117 20.59 14.62 -7.53
CA GLY A 117 21.05 16.00 -7.34
C GLY A 117 20.10 16.90 -6.53
N GLN A 118 18.80 16.61 -6.52
CA GLN A 118 17.80 17.37 -5.75
C GLN A 118 17.70 16.96 -4.28
N ILE A 119 18.22 15.79 -3.92
CA ILE A 119 18.24 15.29 -2.55
C ILE A 119 19.52 15.81 -1.87
N PRO A 120 19.45 16.54 -0.75
CA PRO A 120 20.63 17.03 -0.03
C PRO A 120 21.32 15.87 0.72
N ASN A 121 22.63 16.00 0.98
CA ASN A 121 23.43 14.94 1.61
C ASN A 121 22.95 14.58 3.04
N ASP A 122 22.36 15.53 3.75
CA ASP A 122 21.79 15.33 5.09
C ASP A 122 20.29 14.98 5.07
N GLY A 123 19.73 14.69 3.90
CA GLY A 123 18.32 14.39 3.70
C GLY A 123 17.86 13.12 4.42
N LEU A 124 16.67 13.18 5.03
CA LEU A 124 15.94 12.00 5.48
C LEU A 124 15.17 11.40 4.30
N VAL A 125 15.63 10.26 3.81
CA VAL A 125 15.14 9.65 2.57
C VAL A 125 14.40 8.35 2.84
N PHE A 126 13.19 8.24 2.32
CA PHE A 126 12.42 6.99 2.24
C PHE A 126 12.50 6.47 0.81
N LEU A 127 13.15 5.34 0.60
CA LEU A 127 13.16 4.65 -0.69
C LEU A 127 12.19 3.47 -0.66
N ASN A 128 11.09 3.57 -1.40
CA ASN A 128 10.09 2.53 -1.54
C ASN A 128 10.41 1.71 -2.79
N ALA A 129 10.96 0.51 -2.61
CA ALA A 129 11.31 -0.38 -3.69
C ALA A 129 10.15 -1.33 -4.01
N PHE A 130 9.54 -1.16 -5.18
CA PHE A 130 8.49 -2.01 -5.72
C PHE A 130 9.07 -3.04 -6.69
N ALA A 131 10.00 -3.87 -6.21
CA ALA A 131 10.57 -4.97 -6.98
C ALA A 131 9.73 -6.24 -6.77
N ASN A 132 8.99 -6.66 -7.80
CA ASN A 132 8.18 -7.88 -7.72
C ASN A 132 8.88 -9.01 -8.48
N PRO A 133 9.11 -10.17 -7.84
CA PRO A 133 9.56 -11.34 -8.57
C PRO A 133 8.44 -11.74 -9.55
N THR A 134 8.69 -11.57 -10.85
CA THR A 134 7.79 -12.05 -11.91
C THR A 134 8.28 -13.40 -12.40
N GLU A 135 7.38 -14.34 -12.69
CA GLU A 135 7.69 -15.73 -13.12
C GLU A 135 8.62 -15.83 -14.35
N ASN A 136 8.79 -14.75 -15.12
CA ASN A 136 9.68 -14.65 -16.29
C ASN A 136 10.91 -13.74 -16.07
N LYS A 137 11.17 -13.26 -14.85
CA LYS A 137 12.40 -12.54 -14.50
C LYS A 137 13.26 -13.49 -13.67
N ASP A 138 14.38 -13.94 -14.23
CA ASP A 138 15.42 -14.68 -13.50
C ASP A 138 16.17 -13.78 -12.49
N GLU A 139 15.85 -12.49 -12.46
CA GLU A 139 16.47 -11.48 -11.60
C GLU A 139 15.51 -11.05 -10.50
N ILE A 140 15.86 -11.39 -9.26
CA ILE A 140 15.27 -10.82 -8.03
C ILE A 140 15.71 -9.35 -7.85
N PHE A 141 16.73 -8.94 -8.62
CA PHE A 141 17.50 -7.72 -8.50
C PHE A 141 16.92 -6.59 -9.34
N LEU A 142 17.26 -5.35 -8.98
CA LEU A 142 16.85 -4.17 -9.73
C LEU A 142 17.70 -4.00 -11.00
N PRO A 143 17.15 -3.43 -12.08
CA PRO A 143 17.96 -3.13 -13.27
C PRO A 143 19.09 -2.14 -12.94
N GLU A 144 20.09 -2.07 -13.81
CA GLU A 144 21.37 -1.38 -13.54
C GLU A 144 21.20 0.09 -13.11
N VAL A 145 20.34 0.85 -13.81
CA VAL A 145 20.12 2.29 -13.51
C VAL A 145 19.52 2.46 -12.12
N GLU A 146 18.52 1.66 -11.78
CA GLU A 146 17.85 1.67 -10.48
C GLU A 146 18.79 1.22 -9.35
N SER A 147 19.57 0.17 -9.57
CA SER A 147 20.56 -0.32 -8.62
C SER A 147 21.66 0.71 -8.34
N GLU A 148 22.20 1.33 -9.40
CA GLU A 148 23.21 2.38 -9.29
C GLU A 148 22.65 3.61 -8.55
N PHE A 149 21.43 4.02 -8.88
CA PHE A 149 20.75 5.12 -8.17
C PHE A 149 20.62 4.84 -6.67
N VAL A 150 20.21 3.63 -6.28
CA VAL A 150 20.06 3.26 -4.86
C VAL A 150 21.42 3.28 -4.16
N ASN A 151 22.47 2.73 -4.77
CA ASN A 151 23.81 2.74 -4.19
C ASN A 151 24.34 4.17 -3.99
N GLN A 152 24.26 5.02 -5.01
CA GLN A 152 24.68 6.41 -4.90
C GLN A 152 23.87 7.18 -3.85
N LEU A 153 22.57 6.89 -3.71
CA LEU A 153 21.74 7.49 -2.67
C LEU A 153 22.17 7.07 -1.26
N ILE A 154 22.49 5.79 -1.06
CA ILE A 154 23.00 5.25 0.21
C ILE A 154 24.37 5.83 0.57
N GLU A 155 25.24 6.03 -0.42
CA GLU A 155 26.55 6.66 -0.21
C GLU A 155 26.42 8.16 0.10
N LYS A 156 25.47 8.83 -0.54
CA LYS A 156 25.25 10.27 -0.40
C LYS A 156 24.60 10.66 0.92
N CYS A 157 23.65 9.86 1.40
CA CYS A 157 22.79 10.22 2.53
C CYS A 157 22.92 9.21 3.68
N GLU A 158 23.17 9.70 4.90
CA GLU A 158 23.27 8.82 6.08
C GLU A 158 21.92 8.25 6.53
N LYS A 159 20.81 8.93 6.21
CA LYS A 159 19.45 8.59 6.67
C LYS A 159 18.57 8.03 5.56
N VAL A 160 18.99 6.92 4.96
CA VAL A 160 18.21 6.21 3.93
C VAL A 160 17.47 5.03 4.52
N ILE A 161 16.13 5.07 4.44
CA ILE A 161 15.24 3.98 4.82
C ILE A 161 14.72 3.31 3.56
N VAL A 162 15.20 2.10 3.28
CA VAL A 162 14.69 1.28 2.17
C VAL A 162 13.55 0.41 2.67
N THR A 163 12.39 0.52 2.05
CA THR A 163 11.25 -0.37 2.26
C THR A 163 11.03 -1.23 1.02
N SER A 164 11.22 -2.55 1.16
CA SER A 164 10.88 -3.50 0.11
C SER A 164 9.40 -3.86 0.14
N PHE A 165 8.71 -3.51 -0.94
CA PHE A 165 7.32 -3.89 -1.22
C PHE A 165 7.21 -5.12 -2.13
N GLY A 166 8.15 -6.05 -1.98
CA GLY A 166 8.14 -7.32 -2.71
C GLY A 166 9.12 -8.30 -2.06
N SER A 167 10.19 -8.64 -2.78
CA SER A 167 11.17 -9.61 -2.32
C SER A 167 11.95 -9.12 -1.09
N PRO A 168 12.05 -9.90 0.00
CA PRO A 168 12.91 -9.55 1.14
C PRO A 168 14.40 -9.67 0.83
N TYR A 169 14.77 -10.32 -0.29
CA TYR A 169 16.16 -10.56 -0.69
C TYR A 169 16.81 -9.34 -1.37
N LEU A 170 16.04 -8.30 -1.71
CA LEU A 170 16.57 -7.12 -2.39
C LEU A 170 17.66 -6.39 -1.58
N ILE A 171 17.70 -6.56 -0.26
CA ILE A 171 18.79 -6.02 0.58
C ILE A 171 20.18 -6.54 0.17
N GLN A 172 20.26 -7.70 -0.50
CA GLN A 172 21.55 -8.28 -0.90
C GLN A 172 22.29 -7.43 -1.94
N ASP A 173 21.57 -6.62 -2.73
CA ASP A 173 22.17 -5.65 -3.67
C ASP A 173 22.70 -4.41 -2.96
N PHE A 174 22.22 -4.15 -1.74
CA PHE A 174 22.46 -2.92 -0.99
C PHE A 174 22.97 -3.23 0.42
N PRO A 175 24.10 -3.94 0.58
CA PRO A 175 24.58 -4.38 1.90
C PRO A 175 24.88 -3.21 2.85
N ASN A 176 25.21 -2.04 2.30
CA ASN A 176 25.53 -0.82 3.04
C ASN A 176 24.29 0.00 3.46
N VAL A 177 23.08 -0.42 3.08
CA VAL A 177 21.87 0.30 3.47
C VAL A 177 21.78 0.44 5.00
N PRO A 178 21.50 1.62 5.57
CA PRO A 178 21.49 1.78 7.01
C PRO A 178 20.19 1.24 7.63
N VAL A 179 19.03 1.45 6.99
CA VAL A 179 17.75 0.92 7.46
C VAL A 179 17.05 0.15 6.35
N TYR A 180 16.65 -1.09 6.64
CA TYR A 180 15.93 -1.94 5.69
C TYR A 180 14.69 -2.59 6.30
N ILE A 181 13.56 -2.38 5.62
CA ILE A 181 12.23 -2.83 6.04
C ILE A 181 11.65 -3.75 4.98
N CYS A 182 11.11 -4.89 5.43
CA CYS A 182 10.32 -5.79 4.61
C CYS A 182 8.82 -5.52 4.83
N ALA A 183 8.13 -5.09 3.77
CA ALA A 183 6.67 -5.00 3.70
C ALA A 183 6.05 -6.07 2.78
N TYR A 184 6.86 -6.91 2.14
CA TYR A 184 6.53 -8.14 1.38
C TYR A 184 5.68 -8.00 0.12
N LYS A 185 4.83 -6.98 0.02
CA LYS A 185 3.96 -6.80 -1.15
C LYS A 185 3.54 -5.35 -1.34
N SER A 186 3.41 -4.95 -2.59
CA SER A 186 2.97 -3.62 -3.06
C SER A 186 1.50 -3.28 -2.80
N SER A 187 0.76 -4.07 -2.01
CA SER A 187 -0.64 -3.75 -1.72
C SER A 187 -0.77 -2.45 -0.91
N GLY A 188 -1.79 -1.64 -1.20
CA GLY A 188 -1.98 -0.36 -0.52
C GLY A 188 -2.14 -0.48 1.01
N ILE A 189 -2.59 -1.62 1.53
CA ILE A 189 -2.70 -1.86 2.98
C ILE A 189 -1.33 -2.00 3.65
N LEU A 190 -0.38 -2.70 3.00
CA LEU A 190 0.99 -2.87 3.49
C LEU A 190 1.80 -1.58 3.32
N GLN A 191 1.60 -0.85 2.22
CA GLN A 191 2.18 0.49 2.04
C GLN A 191 1.73 1.43 3.17
N ARG A 192 0.44 1.42 3.53
CA ARG A 192 -0.05 2.24 4.63
C ARG A 192 0.44 1.78 6.01
N ALA A 193 0.59 0.47 6.20
CA ALA A 193 1.16 -0.09 7.42
C ALA A 193 2.61 0.36 7.61
N ALA A 194 3.44 0.26 6.57
CA ALA A 194 4.82 0.73 6.59
C ALA A 194 4.91 2.24 6.87
N ALA A 195 4.10 3.07 6.20
CA ALA A 195 4.07 4.51 6.47
C ALA A 195 3.60 4.83 7.90
N ASN A 196 2.65 4.06 8.45
CA ASN A 196 2.23 4.22 9.85
C ASN A 196 3.33 3.82 10.83
N ALA A 197 4.07 2.75 10.56
CA ALA A 197 5.24 2.36 11.35
C ALA A 197 6.31 3.46 11.36
N MET A 198 6.64 4.02 10.19
CA MET A 198 7.61 5.13 10.08
C MET A 198 7.20 6.38 10.86
N LYS A 199 5.89 6.67 10.89
CA LYS A 199 5.32 7.77 11.68
C LYS A 199 5.21 7.48 13.18
N GLY A 200 5.65 6.29 13.63
CA GLY A 200 5.49 5.81 15.00
C GLY A 200 4.04 5.71 15.43
N LYS A 201 3.12 5.36 14.52
CA LYS A 201 1.71 5.07 14.82
C LYS A 201 1.45 3.61 15.17
N ALA A 202 2.40 2.73 14.88
CA ALA A 202 2.37 1.31 15.20
C ALA A 202 3.81 0.85 15.48
N ASP A 203 3.96 -0.14 16.36
CA ASP A 203 5.24 -0.78 16.63
C ASP A 203 5.68 -1.57 15.39
N ILE A 204 6.99 -1.77 15.24
CA ILE A 204 7.55 -2.70 14.27
C ILE A 204 7.88 -3.97 15.02
N THR A 205 7.12 -5.03 14.74
CA THR A 205 7.22 -6.32 15.46
C THR A 205 7.27 -7.52 14.53
N GLY A 206 7.35 -7.29 13.22
CA GLY A 206 7.35 -8.36 12.23
C GLY A 206 8.57 -9.25 12.36
N ILE A 207 8.39 -10.51 11.96
CA ILE A 207 9.40 -11.55 12.03
C ILE A 207 9.61 -12.07 10.61
N LEU A 208 10.87 -12.14 10.19
CA LEU A 208 11.25 -12.54 8.86
C LEU A 208 10.95 -14.04 8.64
N PRO A 209 10.12 -14.40 7.64
CA PRO A 209 9.70 -15.78 7.40
C PRO A 209 10.73 -16.59 6.58
N VAL A 210 11.88 -16.01 6.27
CA VAL A 210 12.94 -16.59 5.42
C VAL A 210 14.33 -16.23 5.95
N THR A 211 15.35 -17.00 5.58
CA THR A 211 16.75 -16.60 5.80
C THR A 211 17.22 -15.80 4.61
N ILE A 212 17.81 -14.62 4.82
CA ILE A 212 18.49 -13.84 3.77
C ILE A 212 19.99 -14.11 3.89
N PRO A 213 20.60 -14.87 2.94
CA PRO A 213 22.02 -15.23 3.01
C PRO A 213 22.93 -14.01 3.13
N GLY A 214 23.91 -14.09 4.04
CA GLY A 214 24.86 -13.00 4.30
C GLY A 214 24.30 -11.83 5.13
N VAL A 215 23.00 -11.85 5.47
CA VAL A 215 22.33 -10.73 6.15
C VAL A 215 21.72 -11.18 7.48
N VAL A 216 20.71 -12.05 7.46
CA VAL A 216 19.97 -12.42 8.66
C VAL A 216 19.25 -13.77 8.51
N LYS A 217 19.04 -14.50 9.61
CA LYS A 217 18.36 -15.80 9.63
C LYS A 217 16.83 -15.67 9.68
N ASN A 218 16.14 -16.72 9.24
CA ASN A 218 14.71 -16.91 9.48
C ASN A 218 14.39 -16.75 10.97
N GLY A 219 13.27 -16.09 11.28
CA GLY A 219 12.82 -15.87 12.64
C GLY A 219 13.38 -14.60 13.27
N SER A 220 14.23 -13.85 12.56
CA SER A 220 14.77 -12.57 13.03
C SER A 220 13.85 -11.39 12.70
N GLY A 221 13.97 -10.32 13.47
CA GLY A 221 13.29 -9.05 13.25
C GLY A 221 13.65 -8.10 14.40
N ILE A 222 14.00 -6.86 14.08
CA ILE A 222 14.32 -5.84 15.08
C ILE A 222 13.00 -5.25 15.58
N ILE A 223 12.74 -5.35 16.89
CA ILE A 223 11.56 -4.76 17.50
C ILE A 223 11.81 -3.27 17.73
N VAL A 224 10.88 -2.43 17.28
CA VAL A 224 10.91 -0.98 17.51
C VAL A 224 9.57 -0.52 18.07
N GLU A 225 9.61 0.07 19.25
CA GLU A 225 8.44 0.69 19.86
C GLU A 225 8.07 2.00 19.15
N ALA A 226 6.77 2.22 19.00
CA ALA A 226 6.21 3.33 18.27
C ALA A 226 6.47 4.67 18.97
N ARG A 227 7.26 5.54 18.33
CA ARG A 227 7.44 6.93 18.75
C ARG A 227 6.70 7.88 17.80
N LYS A 228 5.51 8.32 18.20
CA LYS A 228 4.69 9.23 17.39
C LYS A 228 5.45 10.50 17.07
N TRP A 229 5.48 10.85 15.79
CA TRP A 229 6.02 12.13 15.34
C TRP A 229 5.29 13.31 16.00
N PRO A 230 5.98 14.46 16.19
CA PRO A 230 5.34 15.69 16.61
C PRO A 230 4.15 16.04 15.72
N ASN A 231 2.99 16.33 16.29
CA ASN A 231 1.81 16.70 15.51
C ASN A 231 1.86 18.18 15.13
N VAL A 232 1.60 18.47 13.86
CA VAL A 232 1.14 19.80 13.45
C VAL A 232 -0.29 19.95 13.96
N LYS A 233 -0.55 20.92 14.85
CA LYS A 233 -1.93 21.22 15.29
C LYS A 233 -2.73 21.68 14.08
N SER A 234 -3.52 20.77 13.52
CA SER A 234 -4.43 21.11 12.44
C SER A 234 -5.47 22.12 12.94
N ARG A 235 -5.57 23.28 12.27
CA ARG A 235 -6.66 24.24 12.47
C ARG A 235 -7.95 23.80 11.76
N TRP A 236 -7.91 22.71 11.00
CA TRP A 236 -9.08 22.19 10.29
C TRP A 236 -10.01 21.42 11.23
N LYS A 237 -11.28 21.83 11.26
CA LYS A 237 -12.36 21.00 11.79
C LYS A 237 -12.67 19.92 10.77
N SER A 238 -12.71 18.66 11.21
CA SER A 238 -13.08 17.55 10.33
C SER A 238 -14.48 17.78 9.76
N GLY A 239 -14.65 17.65 8.44
CA GLY A 239 -15.97 17.69 7.81
C GLY A 239 -16.81 16.48 8.21
N THR A 240 -18.13 16.56 8.01
CA THR A 240 -19.03 15.44 8.30
C THR A 240 -18.64 14.22 7.45
N THR A 241 -18.29 13.11 8.10
CA THR A 241 -17.96 11.85 7.40
C THR A 241 -19.16 11.38 6.59
N LEU A 242 -18.99 11.23 5.27
CA LEU A 242 -20.02 10.70 4.39
C LEU A 242 -20.18 9.19 4.62
N GLN A 243 -21.31 8.77 5.19
CA GLN A 243 -21.65 7.35 5.36
C GLN A 243 -22.53 6.87 4.21
N ARG A 244 -22.18 5.76 3.56
CA ARG A 244 -23.07 5.14 2.56
C ARG A 244 -24.13 4.32 3.29
N ILE A 245 -25.40 4.65 3.07
CA ILE A 245 -26.56 4.04 3.71
C ILE A 245 -27.61 3.69 2.65
N ARG A 246 -28.62 2.88 2.99
CA ARG A 246 -29.73 2.62 2.07
C ARG A 246 -30.74 3.78 2.10
N PRO A 247 -31.41 4.10 0.97
CA PRO A 247 -32.50 5.09 0.94
C PRO A 247 -33.58 4.81 1.99
N SER A 248 -33.94 3.54 2.19
CA SER A 248 -34.94 3.11 3.16
C SER A 248 -34.55 3.38 4.62
N GLU A 249 -33.25 3.40 4.94
CA GLU A 249 -32.75 3.68 6.30
C GLU A 249 -32.89 5.15 6.70
N ILE A 250 -33.17 6.04 5.75
CA ILE A 250 -33.49 7.45 6.00
C ILE A 250 -34.85 7.86 5.41
N LEU A 251 -35.71 6.89 5.10
CA LEU A 251 -37.06 7.10 4.60
C LEU A 251 -37.11 7.95 3.31
N VAL A 252 -36.14 7.75 2.40
CA VAL A 252 -36.11 8.42 1.10
C VAL A 252 -36.58 7.46 0.01
N ASN A 253 -37.57 7.89 -0.80
CA ASN A 253 -37.99 7.21 -2.02
C ASN A 253 -37.11 7.70 -3.18
N THR A 254 -36.52 6.76 -3.94
CA THR A 254 -35.62 7.04 -5.08
C THR A 254 -36.22 6.63 -6.42
N ASP A 255 -37.46 6.16 -6.46
CA ASP A 255 -38.09 5.57 -7.65
C ASP A 255 -38.25 6.59 -8.77
N SER A 256 -38.71 7.80 -8.44
CA SER A 256 -38.84 8.89 -9.41
C SER A 256 -37.48 9.34 -9.96
N VAL A 257 -36.43 9.27 -9.14
CA VAL A 257 -35.07 9.65 -9.53
C VAL A 257 -34.47 8.62 -10.50
N ASN A 258 -34.64 7.32 -10.19
CA ASN A 258 -34.26 6.23 -11.09
C ASN A 258 -34.96 6.33 -12.44
N LEU A 259 -36.27 6.62 -12.44
CA LEU A 259 -37.04 6.77 -13.66
C LEU A 259 -36.51 7.90 -14.54
N LEU A 260 -36.26 9.07 -13.95
CA LEU A 260 -35.74 10.24 -14.66
C LEU A 260 -34.31 10.01 -15.17
N LEU A 261 -33.46 9.34 -14.40
CA LEU A 261 -32.09 9.03 -14.81
C LEU A 261 -32.10 8.07 -16.03
N ASN A 262 -32.94 7.03 -15.98
CA ASN A 262 -33.09 6.10 -17.10
C ASN A 262 -33.64 6.79 -18.36
N GLN A 263 -34.60 7.72 -18.22
CA GLN A 263 -35.10 8.54 -19.33
C GLN A 263 -34.00 9.43 -19.90
N ALA A 264 -33.22 10.11 -19.05
CA ALA A 264 -32.13 10.99 -19.49
C ALA A 264 -31.00 10.24 -20.20
N ILE A 265 -30.73 8.99 -19.80
CA ILE A 265 -29.79 8.10 -20.49
C ILE A 265 -30.37 7.65 -21.84
N ALA A 266 -31.64 7.22 -21.86
CA ALA A 266 -32.30 6.75 -23.08
C ALA A 266 -32.43 7.84 -24.14
N ASP A 267 -32.72 9.07 -23.72
CA ASP A 267 -32.83 10.24 -24.60
C ASP A 267 -31.46 10.86 -24.91
N THR A 268 -30.36 10.20 -24.52
CA THR A 268 -28.96 10.63 -24.73
C THR A 268 -28.62 12.01 -24.19
N ALA A 269 -29.45 12.55 -23.31
CA ALA A 269 -29.20 13.85 -22.70
C ALA A 269 -27.97 13.78 -21.78
N TRP A 270 -27.80 12.67 -21.06
CA TRP A 270 -26.72 12.46 -20.07
C TRP A 270 -26.05 11.08 -20.23
N PRO A 271 -25.35 10.80 -21.35
CA PRO A 271 -24.69 9.51 -21.57
C PRO A 271 -23.53 9.34 -20.58
N GLY A 272 -23.61 8.35 -19.70
CA GLY A 272 -22.59 8.09 -18.66
C GLY A 272 -22.67 9.02 -17.45
N GLY A 273 -23.83 9.65 -17.21
CA GLY A 273 -24.03 10.50 -16.04
C GLY A 273 -24.04 9.71 -14.73
N VAL A 274 -23.22 10.14 -13.76
CA VAL A 274 -23.18 9.58 -12.40
C VAL A 274 -24.01 10.45 -11.47
N LEU A 275 -24.98 9.87 -10.76
CA LEU A 275 -25.78 10.58 -9.77
C LEU A 275 -25.38 10.19 -8.35
N ILE A 276 -25.12 11.19 -7.51
CA ILE A 276 -24.88 11.02 -6.07
C ILE A 276 -25.87 11.88 -5.28
N ALA A 277 -26.56 11.28 -4.31
CA ALA A 277 -27.44 12.02 -3.40
C ALA A 277 -27.10 11.71 -1.94
N GLY A 278 -27.07 12.75 -1.12
CA GLY A 278 -26.79 12.64 0.31
C GLY A 278 -27.61 13.60 1.15
N LYS A 279 -27.87 13.20 2.41
CA LYS A 279 -28.59 13.98 3.41
C LYS A 279 -27.89 13.83 4.76
N GLY A 280 -27.57 14.95 5.42
CA GLY A 280 -27.01 14.95 6.78
C GLY A 280 -25.70 14.15 6.94
N GLY A 281 -24.81 14.22 5.95
CA GLY A 281 -23.57 13.44 5.97
C GLY A 281 -23.74 11.96 5.61
N LYS A 282 -24.88 11.56 5.03
CA LYS A 282 -25.10 10.18 4.59
C LYS A 282 -25.43 10.15 3.10
N ILE A 283 -24.64 9.44 2.30
CA ILE A 283 -24.92 9.16 0.89
C ILE A 283 -25.91 8.01 0.85
N PHE A 284 -27.10 8.26 0.31
CA PHE A 284 -28.14 7.24 0.20
C PHE A 284 -28.38 6.78 -1.24
N PHE A 285 -27.90 7.53 -2.22
CA PHE A 285 -28.03 7.18 -3.64
C PHE A 285 -26.70 7.36 -4.36
N HIS A 286 -26.27 6.34 -5.11
CA HIS A 286 -25.12 6.40 -5.99
C HIS A 286 -25.32 5.40 -7.13
N ASP A 287 -25.52 5.92 -8.33
CA ASP A 287 -25.68 5.17 -9.57
C ASP A 287 -24.68 5.72 -10.59
N ALA A 288 -23.86 4.85 -11.18
CA ALA A 288 -22.66 5.18 -11.95
C ALA A 288 -22.56 4.37 -13.24
#